data_AF-A0ABD0PNN2-F1
#
_entry.id   AF-A0ABD0PNN2-F1
#
_cell.length_a   1.000
_cell.length_b   1.000
_cell.length_c   1.000
_cell.angle_alpha   90.00
_cell.angle_beta   90.00
_cell.angle_gamma   90.00
#
_symmetry.space_group_name_H-M   'P 1'
#
loop_
_entity.id
_entity.type
_entity.pdbx_description
1 polymer ?
#
loop_
_entity_poly.entity_id
_entity_poly.type
_entity_poly.pdbx_seq_one_letter_code
_entity_poly.pdbx_strand_id
1 'polypeptide(L)'
;FVVPQNEAAESWKKGKRLFILDLCLQAALHQKETIEESVKKLLSTVNDEKCDFLLDLCSHVKDYETQTGRSVLPALQPIYQIKLSERKSSILLEVLKLQTEKKPVELIDWTDEESEVKGFLQCLPYISQL
;
A
#
# COMPACT_ATOMS: atom_id res chain seq x y z
N PHE A 1 -7.62 -23.88 -32.74
CA PHE A 1 -7.21 -22.64 -32.07
C PHE A 1 -8.01 -22.52 -30.78
N VAL A 2 -7.44 -22.94 -29.66
CA VAL A 2 -8.05 -22.73 -28.34
C VAL A 2 -7.67 -21.31 -27.94
N VAL A 3 -8.63 -20.39 -27.93
CA VAL A 3 -8.45 -19.07 -27.31
C VAL A 3 -8.11 -19.33 -25.84
N PRO A 4 -6.96 -18.87 -25.30
CA PRO A 4 -6.64 -19.12 -23.91
C PRO A 4 -7.63 -18.32 -23.08
N GLN A 5 -8.58 -19.01 -22.42
CA GLN A 5 -9.52 -18.40 -21.46
C GLN A 5 -8.82 -17.60 -20.35
N ASN A 6 -7.50 -17.75 -20.22
CA ASN A 6 -6.67 -17.05 -19.27
C ASN A 6 -6.41 -15.57 -19.63
N GLU A 7 -6.40 -15.17 -20.90
CA GLU A 7 -6.06 -13.78 -21.28
C GLU A 7 -7.17 -12.79 -20.91
N ALA A 8 -8.43 -13.17 -21.12
CA ALA A 8 -9.58 -12.35 -20.76
C ALA A 8 -9.73 -12.22 -19.23
N ALA A 9 -9.45 -13.30 -18.50
CA ALA A 9 -9.46 -13.32 -17.03
C ALA A 9 -8.35 -12.43 -16.46
N GLU A 10 -7.14 -12.49 -17.01
CA GLU A 10 -6.02 -11.63 -16.59
C GLU A 10 -6.25 -10.16 -16.93
N SER A 11 -6.81 -9.86 -18.11
CA SER A 11 -7.20 -8.49 -18.49
C SER A 11 -8.26 -7.93 -17.54
N TRP A 12 -9.27 -8.74 -17.19
CA TRP A 12 -10.29 -8.34 -16.22
C TRP A 12 -9.72 -8.09 -14.83
N LYS A 13 -8.81 -8.97 -14.35
CA LYS A 13 -8.11 -8.77 -13.07
C LYS A 13 -7.32 -7.46 -13.06
N LYS A 14 -6.55 -7.18 -14.13
CA LYS A 14 -5.79 -5.92 -14.27
C LYS A 14 -6.70 -4.69 -14.29
N GLY A 15 -7.79 -4.73 -15.06
CA GLY A 15 -8.76 -3.63 -15.12
C GLY A 15 -9.44 -3.39 -13.77
N LYS A 16 -9.85 -4.47 -13.08
CA LYS A 16 -10.40 -4.41 -11.72
C LYS A 16 -9.40 -3.81 -10.73
N ARG A 17 -8.13 -4.19 -10.81
CA ARG A 17 -7.05 -3.69 -9.95
C ARG A 17 -6.85 -2.18 -10.16
N LEU A 18 -6.77 -1.72 -11.41
CA LEU A 18 -6.64 -0.30 -11.74
C LEU A 18 -7.83 0.53 -11.23
N PHE A 19 -9.05 0.01 -11.39
CA PHE A 19 -10.26 0.68 -10.90
C PHE A 19 -10.26 0.85 -9.38
N ILE A 20 -9.83 -0.17 -8.62
CA ILE A 20 -9.75 -0.08 -7.16
C ILE A 20 -8.68 0.92 -6.73
N LEU A 21 -7.54 1.00 -7.44
CA LEU A 21 -6.49 1.99 -7.15
C LEU A 21 -6.99 3.43 -7.31
N ASP A 22 -7.67 3.73 -8.42
CA ASP A 22 -8.26 5.05 -8.66
C ASP A 22 -9.34 5.37 -7.62
N LEU A 23 -10.22 4.40 -7.30
CA LEU A 23 -11.24 4.59 -6.28
C LEU A 23 -10.64 4.91 -4.89
N CYS A 24 -9.55 4.23 -4.50
CA CYS A 24 -8.83 4.54 -3.26
C CYS A 24 -8.22 5.94 -3.28
N LEU A 25 -7.64 6.36 -4.41
CA LEU A 25 -7.08 7.69 -4.58
C LEU A 25 -8.17 8.78 -4.50
N GLN A 26 -9.30 8.59 -5.18
CA GLN A 26 -10.44 9.50 -5.12
C GLN A 26 -11.04 9.57 -3.71
N ALA A 27 -11.18 8.43 -3.03
CA ALA A 27 -11.63 8.41 -1.64
C ALA A 27 -10.70 9.24 -0.73
N ALA A 28 -9.39 9.08 -0.91
CA ALA A 28 -8.37 9.83 -0.17
C ALA A 28 -8.45 11.35 -0.40
N LEU A 29 -8.78 11.76 -1.63
CA LEU A 29 -8.95 13.16 -2.02
C LEU A 29 -10.22 13.80 -1.45
N HIS A 30 -11.29 13.02 -1.23
CA HIS A 30 -12.64 13.55 -1.03
C HIS A 30 -13.26 13.34 0.37
N GLN A 31 -12.73 12.47 1.25
CA GLN A 31 -13.45 12.16 2.50
C GLN A 31 -12.59 11.68 3.68
N LYS A 32 -12.29 12.53 4.67
CA LYS A 32 -11.30 12.22 5.72
C LYS A 32 -11.74 11.19 6.78
N GLU A 33 -13.03 10.99 7.03
CA GLU A 33 -13.55 10.11 8.10
C GLU A 33 -14.00 8.71 7.60
N THR A 34 -14.26 8.53 6.31
CA THR A 34 -14.82 7.27 5.74
C THR A 34 -13.81 6.42 4.97
N ILE A 35 -12.59 6.94 4.75
CA ILE A 35 -11.53 6.26 3.98
C ILE A 35 -11.13 4.95 4.65
N GLU A 36 -10.99 4.95 5.98
CA GLU A 36 -10.43 3.80 6.69
C GLU A 36 -11.35 2.58 6.62
N GLU A 37 -12.65 2.74 6.88
CA GLU A 37 -13.63 1.64 6.72
C GLU A 37 -13.80 1.22 5.27
N SER A 38 -13.89 2.17 4.34
CA SER A 38 -14.06 1.88 2.91
C SER A 38 -12.86 1.14 2.34
N VAL A 39 -11.66 1.60 2.67
CA VAL A 39 -10.43 0.95 2.23
C VAL A 39 -10.23 -0.37 2.97
N LYS A 40 -10.51 -0.48 4.26
CA LYS A 40 -10.47 -1.77 4.98
C LYS A 40 -11.43 -2.80 4.39
N LYS A 41 -12.64 -2.37 3.99
CA LYS A 41 -13.60 -3.19 3.26
C LYS A 41 -13.10 -3.58 1.87
N LEU A 42 -12.55 -2.65 1.09
CA LEU A 42 -11.95 -2.94 -0.21
C LEU A 42 -10.76 -3.90 -0.08
N LEU A 43 -9.92 -3.72 0.93
CA LEU A 43 -8.77 -4.58 1.20
C LEU A 43 -9.17 -5.99 1.65
N SER A 44 -10.31 -6.14 2.33
CA SER A 44 -10.88 -7.44 2.65
C SER A 44 -11.30 -8.23 1.39
N THR A 45 -11.58 -7.53 0.28
CA THR A 45 -11.93 -8.17 -1.01
C THR A 45 -10.71 -8.60 -1.83
N VAL A 46 -9.49 -8.22 -1.44
CA VAL A 46 -8.22 -8.53 -2.13
C VAL A 46 -7.41 -9.46 -1.24
N ASN A 47 -7.88 -10.68 -0.98
CA ASN A 47 -7.40 -11.47 0.17
C ASN A 47 -5.97 -12.03 0.04
N ASP A 48 -5.48 -12.35 -1.18
CA ASP A 48 -4.17 -13.00 -1.39
C ASP A 48 -3.08 -12.07 -1.93
N GLU A 49 -3.43 -10.85 -2.38
CA GLU A 49 -2.50 -9.87 -2.97
C GLU A 49 -2.52 -8.52 -2.22
N LYS A 50 -2.90 -8.51 -0.94
CA LYS A 50 -3.02 -7.27 -0.14
C LYS A 50 -1.76 -6.41 -0.15
N CYS A 51 -0.60 -7.07 -0.17
CA CYS A 51 0.73 -6.48 -0.21
C CYS A 51 1.03 -5.84 -1.57
N ASP A 52 0.86 -6.61 -2.66
CA ASP A 52 1.12 -6.13 -4.01
C ASP A 52 0.16 -5.01 -4.40
N PHE A 53 -1.09 -5.08 -3.94
CA PHE A 53 -2.06 -3.99 -4.10
C PHE A 53 -1.65 -2.70 -3.39
N LEU A 54 -1.05 -2.78 -2.20
CA LEU A 54 -0.55 -1.60 -1.51
C LEU A 54 0.66 -0.98 -2.20
N LEU A 55 1.58 -1.80 -2.72
CA LEU A 55 2.72 -1.32 -3.49
C LEU A 55 2.25 -0.56 -4.72
N ASP A 56 1.26 -1.12 -5.43
CA ASP A 56 0.63 -0.44 -6.55
C ASP A 56 -0.05 0.87 -6.13
N LEU A 57 -0.74 0.88 -4.99
CA LEU A 57 -1.38 2.09 -4.46
C LEU A 57 -0.34 3.16 -4.12
N CYS A 58 0.77 2.78 -3.49
CA CYS A 58 1.89 3.68 -3.20
C CYS A 58 2.48 4.26 -4.48
N SER A 59 2.75 3.43 -5.49
CA SER A 59 3.27 3.88 -6.78
C SER A 59 2.29 4.83 -7.46
N HIS A 60 1.00 4.48 -7.47
CA HIS A 60 -0.04 5.25 -8.12
C HIS A 60 -0.24 6.63 -7.47
N VAL A 61 -0.21 6.66 -6.13
CA VAL A 61 -0.25 7.92 -5.36
C VAL A 61 0.97 8.76 -5.67
N LYS A 62 2.17 8.17 -5.65
CA LYS A 62 3.42 8.88 -5.95
C LYS A 62 3.40 9.52 -7.35
N ASP A 63 2.93 8.79 -8.34
CA ASP A 63 2.78 9.29 -9.71
C ASP A 63 1.79 10.46 -9.76
N TYR A 64 0.66 10.34 -9.06
CA TYR A 64 -0.33 11.41 -8.95
C TYR A 64 0.23 12.66 -8.26
N GLU A 65 0.90 12.52 -7.12
CA GLU A 65 1.48 13.65 -6.38
C GLU A 65 2.56 14.35 -7.22
N THR A 66 3.37 13.57 -7.96
CA THR A 66 4.39 14.10 -8.87
C THR A 66 3.76 14.88 -10.04
N GLN A 67 2.66 14.38 -10.61
CA GLN A 67 1.98 15.02 -11.74
C GLN A 67 1.17 16.26 -11.33
N THR A 68 0.56 16.24 -10.15
CA THR A 68 -0.41 17.28 -9.73
C THR A 68 0.12 18.23 -8.67
N GLY A 69 1.22 17.88 -7.99
CA GLY A 69 1.77 18.63 -6.85
C GLY A 69 0.89 18.60 -5.58
N ARG A 70 -0.20 17.82 -5.57
CA ARG A 70 -1.09 17.70 -4.40
C ARG A 70 -0.64 16.57 -3.50
N SER A 71 -0.62 16.79 -2.19
CA SER A 71 -0.32 15.75 -1.22
C SER A 71 -1.58 15.00 -0.78
N VAL A 72 -1.60 13.70 -1.02
CA VAL A 72 -2.68 12.75 -0.71
C VAL A 72 -2.21 11.66 0.25
N LEU A 73 -0.90 11.42 0.29
CA LEU A 73 -0.26 10.43 1.15
C LEU A 73 -0.60 10.59 2.65
N PRO A 74 -0.73 11.81 3.22
CA PRO A 74 -1.15 11.97 4.61
C PRO A 74 -2.56 11.44 4.90
N ALA A 75 -3.48 11.51 3.93
CA ALA A 75 -4.84 10.99 4.09
C ALA A 75 -4.89 9.46 4.02
N LEU A 76 -3.91 8.84 3.39
CA LEU A 76 -3.77 7.38 3.29
C LEU A 76 -2.95 6.78 4.44
N GLN A 77 -2.38 7.60 5.31
CA GLN A 77 -1.53 7.16 6.43
C GLN A 77 -2.14 6.03 7.28
N PRO A 78 -3.42 6.04 7.67
CA PRO A 78 -4.00 4.99 8.50
C PRO A 78 -4.00 3.61 7.81
N ILE A 79 -4.17 3.59 6.49
CA ILE A 79 -4.19 2.36 5.68
C ILE A 79 -2.82 1.69 5.67
N TYR A 80 -1.77 2.50 5.61
CA TYR A 80 -0.40 2.00 5.69
C TYR A 80 -0.08 1.53 7.10
N GLN A 81 -0.47 2.28 8.15
CA GLN A 81 -0.22 1.92 9.56
C GLN A 81 -0.87 0.59 9.98
N ILE A 82 -2.14 0.34 9.63
CA ILE A 82 -2.85 -0.92 9.95
C ILE A 82 -2.15 -2.15 9.35
N LYS A 83 -1.35 -1.98 8.30
CA LYS A 83 -0.69 -3.08 7.57
C LYS A 83 0.80 -3.20 7.81
N LEU A 84 1.41 -2.26 8.53
CA LEU A 84 2.79 -2.43 9.01
C LEU A 84 2.91 -3.63 9.98
N SER A 85 1.79 -4.04 10.60
CA SER A 85 1.70 -5.25 11.42
C SER A 85 1.60 -6.56 10.62
N GLU A 86 1.51 -6.51 9.29
CA GLU A 86 1.30 -7.71 8.46
C GLU A 86 2.32 -7.79 7.31
N ARG A 87 3.42 -8.51 7.58
CA ARG A 87 4.37 -9.15 6.64
C ARG A 87 4.67 -8.39 5.33
N LYS A 88 5.77 -7.64 5.36
CA LYS A 88 6.83 -7.52 4.32
C LYS A 88 7.53 -6.18 4.47
N SER A 89 8.76 -6.26 4.91
CA SER A 89 9.67 -5.13 5.12
C SER A 89 9.82 -4.19 3.91
N SER A 90 9.68 -4.72 2.70
CA SER A 90 9.83 -3.95 1.45
C SER A 90 8.73 -2.90 1.27
N ILE A 91 7.52 -3.18 1.74
CA ILE A 91 6.39 -2.24 1.68
C ILE A 91 6.60 -1.12 2.70
N LEU A 92 6.99 -1.50 3.92
CA LEU A 92 7.32 -0.55 4.98
C LEU A 92 8.40 0.43 4.49
N LEU A 93 9.45 -0.05 3.84
CA LEU A 93 10.52 0.79 3.30
C LEU A 93 10.00 1.81 2.28
N GLU A 94 9.18 1.38 1.31
CA GLU A 94 8.63 2.28 0.29
C GLU A 94 7.68 3.32 0.91
N VAL A 95 6.85 2.92 1.86
CA VAL A 95 5.98 3.86 2.60
C VAL A 95 6.81 4.88 3.36
N LEU A 96 7.85 4.44 4.08
CA LEU A 96 8.70 5.31 4.87
C LEU A 96 9.50 6.30 4.01
N LYS A 97 9.95 5.90 2.82
CA LYS A 97 10.60 6.80 1.85
C LYS A 97 9.70 7.93 1.35
N LEU A 98 8.38 7.72 1.37
CA LEU A 98 7.40 8.69 0.92
C LEU A 98 7.02 9.69 2.01
N GLN A 99 7.38 9.43 3.26
CA GLN A 99 7.11 10.34 4.36
C GLN A 99 8.19 11.43 4.43
N THR A 100 7.77 12.69 4.50
CA THR A 100 8.67 13.84 4.67
C THR A 100 9.31 13.87 6.06
N GLU A 101 8.65 13.27 7.05
CA GLU A 101 9.11 13.20 8.44
C GLU A 101 9.26 11.74 8.88
N LYS A 102 10.30 11.46 9.68
CA LYS A 102 10.50 10.14 10.29
C LYS A 102 9.49 9.92 11.42
N LYS A 103 8.92 8.72 11.49
CA LYS A 103 7.88 8.38 12.48
C LYS A 103 8.28 7.18 13.33
N PRO A 104 7.70 7.05 14.54
CA PRO A 104 7.81 5.83 15.32
C PRO A 104 7.12 4.67 14.60
N VAL A 105 7.69 3.47 14.68
CA VAL A 105 7.14 2.24 14.09
C VAL A 105 7.07 1.17 15.16
N GLU A 106 5.87 0.66 15.41
CA GLU A 106 5.68 -0.51 16.28
C GLU A 106 5.75 -1.79 15.44
N LEU A 107 6.58 -2.74 15.88
CA LEU A 107 6.67 -4.07 15.29
C LEU A 107 5.74 -5.02 16.07
N ILE A 108 4.66 -5.44 15.42
CA ILE A 108 3.68 -6.38 15.97
C ILE A 108 3.77 -7.66 15.14
N ASP A 109 3.78 -8.83 15.80
CA ASP A 109 3.86 -10.16 15.16
C ASP A 109 5.03 -10.33 14.17
N TRP A 110 6.17 -9.72 14.48
CA TRP A 110 7.39 -9.81 13.68
C TRP A 110 8.00 -11.22 13.69
N THR A 111 8.48 -11.70 12.54
CA THR A 111 9.19 -13.00 12.43
C THR A 111 10.69 -12.80 12.42
N ASP A 112 11.43 -13.69 13.08
CA ASP A 112 12.90 -13.71 13.07
C ASP A 112 13.49 -14.26 11.75
N GLU A 113 12.71 -14.24 10.67
CA GLU A 113 13.14 -14.72 9.36
C GLU A 113 14.20 -13.77 8.78
N GLU A 114 15.35 -14.31 8.35
CA GLU A 114 16.50 -13.52 7.92
C GLU A 114 16.17 -12.53 6.79
N SER A 115 15.29 -12.93 5.86
CA SER A 115 14.81 -12.10 4.75
C SER A 115 14.04 -10.88 5.24
N GLU A 116 13.15 -11.05 6.23
CA GLU A 116 12.39 -9.96 6.84
C GLU A 116 13.31 -9.09 7.70
N VAL A 117 14.15 -9.67 8.55
CA VAL A 117 15.11 -8.88 9.35
C VAL A 117 15.99 -8.02 8.44
N LYS A 118 16.55 -8.59 7.35
CA LYS A 118 17.35 -7.83 6.38
C LYS A 118 16.56 -6.72 5.69
N GLY A 119 15.30 -6.98 5.32
CA GLY A 119 14.45 -5.96 4.74
C GLY A 119 14.14 -4.83 5.73
N PHE A 120 13.88 -5.16 6.98
CA PHE A 120 13.55 -4.18 8.02
C PHE A 120 14.74 -3.29 8.37
N LEU A 121 15.96 -3.84 8.40
CA LEU A 121 17.17 -3.06 8.60
C LEU A 121 17.31 -1.93 7.57
N GLN A 122 16.78 -2.10 6.35
CA GLN A 122 16.75 -1.03 5.34
C GLN A 122 15.78 0.11 5.68
N CYS A 123 14.80 -0.12 6.56
CA CYS A 123 13.83 0.86 7.01
C CYS A 123 14.37 1.80 8.09
N LEU A 124 15.36 1.36 8.88
CA LEU A 124 15.92 2.11 10.03
C LEU A 124 16.31 3.57 9.73
N PRO A 125 16.88 3.92 8.56
CA PRO A 125 17.21 5.32 8.25
C PRO A 125 15.99 6.26 8.22
N TYR A 126 14.79 5.72 8.05
CA TYR A 126 13.55 6.45 7.86
C TYR A 126 12.63 6.43 9.10
N ILE A 127 13.01 5.71 10.14
CA ILE A 127 12.24 5.57 11.39
C ILE A 127 12.85 6.50 12.45
N SER A 128 12.01 7.13 13.28
CA SER A 128 12.47 7.98 14.39
C SER A 128 12.63 7.22 15.70
N GLN A 129 11.80 6.20 15.92
CA GLN A 129 11.78 5.35 17.11
C GLN A 129 11.15 3.98 16.80
N LEU A 130 11.61 2.95 17.52
CA LEU A 130 10.97 1.63 17.57
C LEU A 130 10.22 1.46 18.89
#